data_AF-A0A1G4RQR2-F1
#
_entry.id   AF-A0A1G4RQR2-F1
#
_cell.length_a   1.000
_cell.length_b   1.000
_cell.length_c   1.000
_cell.angle_alpha   90.00
_cell.angle_beta   90.00
_cell.angle_gamma   90.00
#
_symmetry.space_group_name_H-M   'P 1'
#
loop_
_entity.id
_entity.type
_entity.pdbx_description
1 polymer ?
#
loop_
_entity_poly.entity_id
_entity_poly.type
_entity_poly.pdbx_seq_one_letter_code
_entity_poly.pdbx_strand_id
1 'polypeptide(L)'
;MNNDNTIFVTLNKLMDFAKFAADWNDIAADCDADPMADVEFEGTYPLSLADVKEALEYVRDDKLTNDKFLLGWWFPLILKCDEALMIRNIFSDTSSGGMGQVEPILPVTEDDMLVYVLDLLADYSNSDYGRVTFAPVVEYLDVDAIIREIEAFEEEEELPVDKRHYSERIRERFIMQYDNEVLLKDSDDDTRRLWRRFTDELVELGNPNAIRIKAYACYGGNVVYKCDWKESARLLDILWREHSFGQAANTLGYIYYYGRLDPDGKPDYEKAFFYFSIGSTYGIVESKYKLADMFAKGQYVARNNNLARSMIQNLYSDTKVQFEGGDYGCDLADVAFRMGKLHRDISMNEIDPAASKGSLELAKCYLLIARLAIDMRIEHDYAYGDEKVRDNINEMLARVSEGQPTTDKRVYHSFNPIYAMLFINSSRHSSSLCDVTIKYYKNGNVGFTVKLRPSSYGGTSKALMVQPWFNECVLTDHISFKLADVAEYYPPEVGGSLTFAIDKIQVRESVLGDGFVMDFCREGNLLYSIEASEIVYKRYGHRDGH
;
A
#
# COMPACT_ATOMS: atom_id res chain seq x y z
N MET A 1 20.41 -49.72 16.75
CA MET A 1 20.60 -48.78 17.87
C MET A 1 19.54 -47.73 17.67
N ASN A 2 18.41 -47.87 18.36
CA ASN A 2 17.37 -46.85 18.42
C ASN A 2 17.94 -45.73 19.29
N ASN A 3 18.30 -44.60 18.70
CA ASN A 3 18.49 -43.37 19.46
C ASN A 3 17.09 -42.79 19.66
N ASP A 4 16.38 -43.27 20.68
CA ASP A 4 15.24 -42.54 21.24
C ASP A 4 15.83 -41.37 22.02
N ASN A 5 16.25 -40.32 21.30
CA ASN A 5 16.74 -39.05 21.86
C ASN A 5 15.52 -38.18 22.24
N THR A 6 14.64 -38.69 23.08
CA THR A 6 13.50 -37.92 23.60
C THR A 6 13.87 -37.31 24.94
N ILE A 7 13.73 -36.00 25.08
CA ILE A 7 13.93 -35.28 26.34
C ILE A 7 12.66 -35.45 27.18
N PHE A 8 12.74 -36.11 28.34
CA PHE A 8 11.61 -36.22 29.26
C PHE A 8 11.67 -35.13 30.35
N VAL A 9 10.66 -34.28 30.40
CA VAL A 9 10.57 -33.14 31.32
C VAL A 9 9.53 -33.44 32.40
N THR A 10 9.98 -33.53 33.66
CA THR A 10 9.08 -33.70 34.81
C THR A 10 8.31 -32.42 35.09
N LEU A 11 7.18 -32.51 35.78
CA LEU A 11 6.38 -31.33 36.14
C LEU A 11 7.19 -30.31 36.95
N ASN A 12 8.05 -30.77 37.88
CA ASN A 12 8.92 -29.88 38.65
C ASN A 12 9.95 -29.15 37.78
N LYS A 13 10.56 -29.84 36.80
CA LYS A 13 11.49 -29.20 35.85
C LYS A 13 10.76 -28.17 34.98
N LEU A 14 9.52 -28.45 34.58
CA LEU A 14 8.69 -27.52 33.81
C LEU A 14 8.34 -26.26 34.64
N MET A 15 8.02 -26.43 35.91
CA MET A 15 7.78 -25.30 36.84
C MET A 15 9.04 -24.46 37.06
N ASP A 16 10.19 -25.10 37.27
CA ASP A 16 11.47 -24.40 37.43
C ASP A 16 11.87 -23.65 36.15
N PHE A 17 11.56 -24.21 34.98
CA PHE A 17 11.73 -23.54 33.70
C PHE A 17 10.82 -22.32 33.52
N ALA A 18 9.55 -22.42 33.90
CA ALA A 18 8.57 -21.34 33.73
C ALA A 18 9.02 -20.03 34.39
N LYS A 19 9.59 -20.11 35.59
CA LYS A 19 10.17 -18.99 36.35
C LYS A 19 11.66 -18.72 36.08
N PHE A 20 12.23 -19.40 35.09
CA PHE A 20 13.64 -19.33 34.70
C PHE A 20 14.65 -19.68 35.84
N ALA A 21 14.22 -20.49 36.81
CA ALA A 21 15.12 -21.07 37.83
C ALA A 21 15.97 -22.24 37.28
N ALA A 22 15.57 -22.78 36.11
CA ALA A 22 16.34 -23.70 35.28
C ALA A 22 16.28 -23.23 33.83
N ASP A 23 17.39 -23.29 33.10
CA ASP A 23 17.41 -22.97 31.67
C ASP A 23 17.19 -24.23 30.80
N TRP A 24 17.07 -24.05 29.49
CA TRP A 24 16.89 -25.17 28.57
C TRP A 24 18.07 -26.15 28.57
N ASN A 25 19.29 -25.68 28.84
CA ASN A 25 20.43 -26.58 28.98
C ASN A 25 20.31 -27.43 30.25
N ASP A 26 19.80 -26.89 31.36
CA ASP A 26 19.54 -27.65 32.58
C ASP A 26 18.48 -28.73 32.37
N ILE A 27 17.50 -28.47 31.50
CA ILE A 27 16.46 -29.45 31.11
C ILE A 27 17.03 -30.50 30.17
N ALA A 28 17.83 -30.08 29.18
CA ALA A 28 18.36 -30.93 28.12
C ALA A 28 19.67 -31.65 28.49
N ALA A 29 20.33 -31.30 29.60
CA ALA A 29 21.64 -31.83 30.01
C ALA A 29 21.69 -33.36 30.20
N ASP A 30 20.54 -34.00 30.46
CA ASP A 30 20.42 -35.45 30.61
C ASP A 30 20.47 -36.20 29.26
N CYS A 31 20.56 -35.46 28.15
CA CYS A 31 20.51 -35.98 26.79
C CYS A 31 21.71 -35.43 26.03
N ASP A 32 22.53 -36.28 25.38
CA ASP A 32 23.54 -35.86 24.37
C ASP A 32 22.86 -35.29 23.10
N ALA A 33 21.69 -34.67 23.24
CA ALA A 33 20.67 -34.61 22.22
C ALA A 33 20.76 -33.34 21.38
N ASP A 34 20.57 -33.58 20.09
CA ASP A 34 20.25 -32.62 19.05
C ASP A 34 19.26 -31.56 19.53
N PRO A 35 19.47 -30.24 19.26
CA PRO A 35 18.46 -29.19 19.46
C PRO A 35 17.08 -29.50 18.85
N MET A 36 17.02 -30.45 17.91
CA MET A 36 15.81 -30.96 17.26
C MET A 36 15.18 -32.18 17.93
N ALA A 37 15.66 -32.61 19.11
CA ALA A 37 15.08 -33.71 19.86
C ALA A 37 13.59 -33.49 20.17
N ASP A 38 12.83 -34.59 20.14
CA ASP A 38 11.45 -34.63 20.60
C ASP A 38 11.41 -34.47 22.12
N VAL A 39 10.38 -33.78 22.63
CA VAL A 39 10.24 -33.46 24.04
C VAL A 39 8.92 -34.06 24.54
N GLU A 40 8.99 -34.83 25.61
CA GLU A 40 7.82 -35.39 26.30
C GLU A 40 7.69 -34.76 27.69
N PHE A 41 6.50 -34.29 28.03
CA PHE A 41 6.21 -33.67 29.32
C PHE A 41 5.37 -34.61 30.20
N GLU A 42 5.70 -34.71 31.49
CA GLU A 42 4.94 -35.49 32.49
C GLU A 42 3.50 -34.99 32.66
N GLY A 43 3.28 -33.69 32.42
CA GLY A 43 1.98 -33.04 32.51
C GLY A 43 2.04 -31.60 32.01
N THR A 44 0.96 -30.85 32.23
CA THR A 44 0.85 -29.44 31.88
C THR A 44 0.94 -28.54 33.11
N TYR A 45 1.52 -27.36 32.96
CA TYR A 45 1.62 -26.33 33.98
C TYR A 45 1.25 -24.98 33.37
N PRO A 46 0.02 -24.45 33.59
CA PRO A 46 -0.37 -23.16 33.02
C PRO A 46 0.59 -22.07 33.48
N LEU A 47 1.26 -21.40 32.54
CA LEU A 47 2.15 -20.27 32.86
C LEU A 47 1.33 -19.14 33.48
N SER A 48 1.78 -18.61 34.62
CA SER A 48 1.14 -17.49 35.33
C SER A 48 1.92 -16.18 35.18
N LEU A 49 1.30 -15.06 35.54
CA LEU A 49 1.98 -13.76 35.57
C LEU A 49 3.10 -13.73 36.61
N ALA A 50 2.90 -14.40 37.74
CA ALA A 50 3.90 -14.54 38.79
C ALA A 50 5.16 -15.28 38.33
N ASP A 51 5.01 -16.35 37.53
CA ASP A 51 6.15 -17.07 36.97
C ASP A 51 7.01 -16.16 36.07
N VAL A 52 6.34 -15.39 35.18
CA VAL A 52 7.04 -14.47 34.27
C VAL A 52 7.69 -13.31 35.04
N LYS A 53 7.04 -12.81 36.09
CA LYS A 53 7.63 -11.80 36.98
C LYS A 53 8.90 -12.32 37.65
N GLU A 54 8.88 -13.53 38.21
CA GLU A 54 10.06 -14.16 38.83
C GLU A 54 11.19 -14.36 37.80
N ALA A 55 10.87 -14.79 36.58
CA ALA A 55 11.84 -14.88 35.49
C ALA A 55 12.48 -13.53 35.13
N LEU A 56 11.67 -12.46 35.09
CA LEU A 56 12.16 -11.10 34.82
C LEU A 56 13.03 -10.57 35.97
N GLU A 57 12.67 -10.85 37.23
CA GLU A 57 13.50 -10.52 38.39
C GLU A 57 14.85 -11.24 38.32
N TYR A 58 14.86 -12.51 37.93
CA TYR A 58 16.09 -13.26 37.70
C TYR A 58 16.95 -12.63 36.60
N VAL A 59 16.35 -12.27 35.46
CA VAL A 59 17.04 -11.56 34.37
C VAL A 59 17.67 -10.24 34.85
N ARG A 60 16.93 -9.47 35.65
CA ARG A 60 17.37 -8.20 36.22
C ARG A 60 18.56 -8.38 37.17
N ASP A 61 18.41 -9.29 38.13
CA ASP A 61 19.34 -9.41 39.26
C ASP A 61 20.65 -10.09 38.83
N ASP A 62 20.57 -11.11 37.97
CA ASP A 62 21.74 -11.84 37.46
C ASP A 62 22.33 -11.24 36.18
N LYS A 63 21.72 -10.17 35.64
CA LYS A 63 22.15 -9.46 34.42
C LYS A 63 22.41 -10.40 33.25
N LEU A 64 21.44 -11.27 32.98
CA LEU A 64 21.57 -12.30 31.96
C LEU A 64 21.87 -11.69 30.58
N THR A 65 22.71 -12.36 29.81
CA THR A 65 22.97 -12.00 28.42
C THR A 65 21.82 -12.41 27.52
N ASN A 66 21.68 -11.76 26.36
CA ASN A 66 20.68 -12.10 25.35
C ASN A 66 20.72 -13.57 24.94
N ASP A 67 21.91 -14.16 24.80
CA ASP A 67 22.05 -15.57 24.46
C ASP A 67 21.41 -16.48 25.52
N LYS A 68 21.70 -16.21 26.81
CA LYS A 68 21.12 -16.98 27.92
C LYS A 68 19.61 -16.79 28.01
N PHE A 69 19.13 -15.56 27.90
CA PHE A 69 17.71 -15.28 27.98
C PHE A 69 16.94 -15.84 26.77
N LEU A 70 17.39 -15.57 25.55
CA LEU A 70 16.69 -15.94 24.34
C LEU A 70 16.80 -17.44 24.04
N LEU A 71 18.00 -18.00 24.03
CA LEU A 71 18.19 -19.43 23.74
C LEU A 71 17.89 -20.31 24.96
N GLY A 72 18.15 -19.82 26.17
CA GLY A 72 17.96 -20.58 27.40
C GLY A 72 16.53 -20.56 27.92
N TRP A 73 15.72 -19.55 27.59
CA TRP A 73 14.35 -19.44 28.12
C TRP A 73 13.31 -19.07 27.06
N TRP A 74 13.41 -17.91 26.42
CA TRP A 74 12.34 -17.39 25.55
C TRP A 74 12.01 -18.30 24.35
N PHE A 75 12.99 -18.69 23.54
CA PHE A 75 12.71 -19.52 22.37
C PHE A 75 12.23 -20.93 22.72
N PRO A 76 12.83 -21.65 23.69
CA PRO A 76 12.28 -22.93 24.13
C PRO A 76 10.87 -22.80 24.73
N LEU A 77 10.59 -21.71 25.46
CA LEU A 77 9.27 -21.41 26.01
C LEU A 77 8.20 -21.36 24.90
N ILE A 78 8.47 -20.66 23.79
CA ILE A 78 7.49 -20.51 22.69
C ILE A 78 7.54 -21.64 21.64
N LEU A 79 8.67 -22.36 21.49
CA LEU A 79 8.85 -23.37 20.43
C LEU A 79 8.73 -24.81 20.91
N LYS A 80 8.99 -25.08 22.19
CA LYS A 80 9.08 -26.44 22.74
C LYS A 80 8.11 -26.67 23.90
N CYS A 81 7.88 -25.65 24.72
CA CYS A 81 7.08 -25.76 25.93
C CYS A 81 5.67 -25.15 25.80
N ASP A 82 5.29 -24.60 24.65
CA ASP A 82 4.06 -23.81 24.49
C ASP A 82 2.77 -24.59 24.83
N GLU A 83 2.68 -25.85 24.41
CA GLU A 83 1.56 -26.73 24.74
C GLU A 83 1.57 -27.14 26.22
N ALA A 84 2.74 -27.49 26.75
CA ALA A 84 2.90 -27.92 28.15
C ALA A 84 2.65 -26.78 29.15
N LEU A 85 3.04 -25.55 28.76
CA LEU A 85 2.81 -24.33 29.52
C LEU A 85 1.44 -23.68 29.25
N MET A 86 0.64 -24.31 28.38
CA MET A 86 -0.67 -23.83 27.95
C MET A 86 -0.66 -22.41 27.37
N ILE A 87 0.47 -21.96 26.83
CA ILE A 87 0.65 -20.60 26.29
C ILE A 87 -0.32 -20.37 25.12
N ARG A 88 -0.57 -21.39 24.29
CA ARG A 88 -1.56 -21.32 23.21
C ARG A 88 -2.99 -21.07 23.70
N ASN A 89 -3.33 -21.41 24.93
CA ASN A 89 -4.66 -21.13 25.47
C ASN A 89 -4.82 -19.66 25.85
N ILE A 90 -3.69 -18.97 26.11
CA ILE A 90 -3.64 -17.55 26.45
C ILE A 90 -3.83 -16.71 25.18
N PHE A 91 -3.21 -17.10 24.07
CA PHE A 91 -3.44 -16.50 22.76
C PHE A 91 -4.66 -17.15 22.09
N SER A 92 -5.85 -16.56 22.24
CA SER A 92 -7.13 -17.11 21.73
C SER A 92 -7.04 -17.74 20.32
N ASP A 93 -7.78 -18.83 20.08
CA ASP A 93 -7.88 -19.67 18.87
C ASP A 93 -8.20 -18.96 17.52
N THR A 94 -8.19 -17.63 17.46
CA THR A 94 -8.63 -16.82 16.31
C THR A 94 -7.58 -16.60 15.22
N SER A 95 -6.32 -17.01 15.40
CA SER A 95 -5.31 -16.91 14.34
C SER A 95 -4.73 -18.26 13.96
N SER A 96 -5.28 -18.85 12.90
CA SER A 96 -4.67 -19.97 12.19
C SER A 96 -3.36 -19.53 11.52
N GLY A 97 -2.27 -19.58 12.29
CA GLY A 97 -0.89 -19.48 11.79
C GLY A 97 -0.13 -18.25 12.26
N GLY A 98 0.62 -18.41 13.36
CA GLY A 98 1.55 -17.41 13.91
C GLY A 98 0.96 -16.64 15.10
N MET A 99 1.83 -16.15 15.99
CA MET A 99 1.50 -15.15 17.03
C MET A 99 1.02 -13.86 16.34
N GLY A 100 -0.21 -13.88 15.85
CA GLY A 100 -0.81 -12.88 14.99
C GLY A 100 -2.12 -12.37 15.58
N GLN A 101 -2.00 -11.38 16.44
CA GLN A 101 -2.98 -10.35 16.79
C GLN A 101 -4.41 -10.79 17.17
N VAL A 102 -4.59 -10.94 18.49
CA VAL A 102 -5.63 -10.17 19.20
C VAL A 102 -4.92 -9.51 20.39
N GLU A 103 -4.44 -8.27 20.19
CA GLU A 103 -3.85 -7.48 21.27
C GLU A 103 -4.91 -7.24 22.37
N PRO A 104 -4.56 -7.37 23.67
CA PRO A 104 -5.52 -7.16 24.74
C PRO A 104 -6.00 -5.70 24.77
N ILE A 105 -7.30 -5.53 24.94
CA ILE A 105 -8.04 -4.26 24.92
C ILE A 105 -7.62 -3.32 26.06
N LEU A 106 -6.87 -3.79 27.05
CA LEU A 106 -6.19 -3.11 28.16
C LEU A 106 -5.92 -4.26 29.16
N PRO A 107 -4.79 -4.34 29.87
CA PRO A 107 -4.62 -5.42 30.85
C PRO A 107 -5.63 -5.25 32.00
N VAL A 108 -6.73 -6.02 31.96
CA VAL A 108 -7.80 -5.97 32.96
C VAL A 108 -7.85 -7.23 33.82
N THR A 109 -7.42 -8.37 33.29
CA THR A 109 -7.22 -9.64 33.98
C THR A 109 -5.73 -10.03 34.04
N GLU A 110 -5.38 -10.97 34.90
CA GLU A 110 -4.02 -11.53 34.98
C GLU A 110 -3.58 -12.10 33.62
N ASP A 111 -4.46 -12.81 32.92
CA ASP A 111 -4.20 -13.33 31.57
C ASP A 111 -3.90 -12.20 30.58
N ASP A 112 -4.63 -11.09 30.62
CA ASP A 112 -4.36 -9.94 29.73
C ASP A 112 -2.99 -9.31 30.02
N MET A 113 -2.62 -9.21 31.30
CA MET A 113 -1.32 -8.68 31.71
C MET A 113 -0.18 -9.63 31.30
N LEU A 114 -0.42 -10.95 31.40
CA LEU A 114 0.51 -11.97 30.93
C LEU A 114 0.71 -11.88 29.40
N VAL A 115 -0.38 -11.76 28.62
CA VAL A 115 -0.30 -11.52 27.17
C VAL A 115 0.51 -10.27 26.86
N TYR A 116 0.22 -9.17 27.54
CA TYR A 116 0.94 -7.91 27.36
C TYR A 116 2.45 -8.08 27.59
N VAL A 117 2.87 -8.75 28.66
CA VAL A 117 4.28 -8.97 28.95
C VAL A 117 4.93 -9.89 27.92
N LEU A 118 4.28 -11.00 27.55
CA LEU A 118 4.81 -11.92 26.54
C LEU A 118 4.97 -11.24 25.17
N ASP A 119 4.06 -10.35 24.81
CA ASP A 119 4.11 -9.58 23.57
C ASP A 119 5.29 -8.59 23.57
N LEU A 120 5.59 -7.93 24.70
CA LEU A 120 6.80 -7.12 24.83
C LEU A 120 8.08 -7.95 24.67
N LEU A 121 8.10 -9.18 25.19
CA LEU A 121 9.24 -10.09 25.02
C LEU A 121 9.37 -10.57 23.56
N ALA A 122 8.26 -10.78 22.88
CA ALA A 122 8.24 -11.10 21.45
C ALA A 122 8.81 -9.94 20.62
N ASP A 123 8.34 -8.72 20.85
CA ASP A 123 8.86 -7.49 20.23
C ASP A 123 10.37 -7.35 20.46
N TYR A 124 10.81 -7.58 21.70
CA TYR A 124 12.23 -7.56 22.07
C TYR A 124 13.05 -8.59 21.26
N SER A 125 12.58 -9.84 21.20
CA SER A 125 13.27 -10.92 20.51
C SER A 125 13.39 -10.70 19.00
N ASN A 126 12.42 -9.99 18.40
CA ASN A 126 12.39 -9.66 16.98
C ASN A 126 13.20 -8.40 16.64
N SER A 127 13.55 -7.59 17.64
CA SER A 127 14.34 -6.37 17.45
C SER A 127 15.79 -6.66 17.07
N ASP A 128 16.48 -5.67 16.48
CA ASP A 128 17.92 -5.76 16.21
C ASP A 128 18.75 -5.95 17.49
N TYR A 129 18.20 -5.56 18.66
CA TYR A 129 18.85 -5.70 19.96
C TYR A 129 18.87 -7.15 20.45
N GLY A 130 17.80 -7.92 20.18
CA GLY A 130 17.75 -9.35 20.47
C GLY A 130 18.84 -10.15 19.73
N ARG A 131 19.45 -9.57 18.68
CA ARG A 131 20.51 -10.19 17.90
C ARG A 131 21.93 -9.96 18.45
N VAL A 132 22.08 -9.10 19.47
CA VAL A 132 23.37 -8.85 20.12
C VAL A 132 23.60 -9.86 21.25
N THR A 133 24.10 -11.04 20.89
CA THR A 133 24.11 -12.25 21.75
C THR A 133 24.74 -12.07 23.13
N PHE A 134 25.84 -11.33 23.25
CA PHE A 134 26.61 -11.23 24.50
C PHE A 134 26.25 -10.05 25.39
N ALA A 135 25.31 -9.21 24.98
CA ALA A 135 24.96 -8.04 25.77
C ALA A 135 23.90 -8.38 26.83
N PRO A 136 23.94 -7.77 28.03
CA PRO A 136 22.91 -7.96 29.04
C PRO A 136 21.53 -7.51 28.54
N VAL A 137 20.49 -8.31 28.82
CA VAL A 137 19.10 -8.00 28.42
C VAL A 137 18.65 -6.63 28.94
N VAL A 138 19.00 -6.32 30.19
CA VAL A 138 18.63 -5.07 30.88
C VAL A 138 19.21 -3.80 30.24
N GLU A 139 20.18 -3.91 29.32
CA GLU A 139 20.68 -2.75 28.57
C GLU A 139 19.76 -2.34 27.42
N TYR A 140 18.85 -3.23 26.99
CA TYR A 140 18.02 -3.05 25.80
C TYR A 140 16.53 -3.28 26.05
N LEU A 141 16.18 -4.06 27.07
CA LEU A 141 14.83 -4.23 27.56
C LEU A 141 14.71 -3.56 28.93
N ASP A 142 13.77 -2.62 29.07
CA ASP A 142 13.48 -1.98 30.36
C ASP A 142 12.68 -2.94 31.27
N VAL A 143 13.39 -3.96 31.76
CA VAL A 143 12.85 -5.01 32.64
C VAL A 143 12.27 -4.39 33.91
N ASP A 144 12.92 -3.37 34.45
CA ASP A 144 12.46 -2.65 35.64
C ASP A 144 11.11 -1.96 35.41
N ALA A 145 10.88 -1.38 34.23
CA ALA A 145 9.57 -0.83 33.88
C ALA A 145 8.50 -1.91 33.74
N ILE A 146 8.81 -3.06 33.15
CA ILE A 146 7.87 -4.18 33.04
C ILE A 146 7.47 -4.70 34.43
N ILE A 147 8.44 -4.93 35.31
CA ILE A 147 8.16 -5.40 36.68
C ILE A 147 7.28 -4.38 37.43
N ARG A 148 7.57 -3.08 37.34
CA ARG A 148 6.73 -2.04 37.95
C ARG A 148 5.31 -2.01 37.41
N GLU A 149 5.11 -2.29 36.13
CA GLU A 149 3.77 -2.38 35.53
C GLU A 149 3.01 -3.61 36.06
N ILE A 150 3.69 -4.75 36.24
CA ILE A 150 3.11 -5.95 36.86
C ILE A 150 2.71 -5.66 38.31
N GLU A 151 3.61 -5.07 39.09
CA GLU A 151 3.34 -4.70 40.48
C GLU A 151 2.17 -3.72 40.61
N ALA A 152 2.13 -2.68 39.76
CA ALA A 152 1.01 -1.74 39.75
C ALA A 152 -0.32 -2.43 39.39
N PHE A 153 -0.31 -3.36 38.44
CA PHE A 153 -1.48 -4.16 38.09
C PHE A 153 -1.96 -5.01 39.29
N GLU A 154 -1.05 -5.73 39.96
CA GLU A 154 -1.36 -6.56 41.14
C GLU A 154 -1.92 -5.73 42.31
N GLU A 155 -1.37 -4.54 42.55
CA GLU A 155 -1.82 -3.65 43.64
C GLU A 155 -3.21 -3.04 43.39
N GLU A 156 -3.60 -2.91 42.12
CA GLU A 156 -4.78 -2.18 41.69
C GLU A 156 -5.85 -3.06 41.04
N GLU A 157 -5.68 -4.39 41.06
CA GLU A 157 -6.58 -5.36 40.43
C GLU A 157 -8.04 -5.20 40.89
N GLU A 158 -8.26 -4.87 42.17
CA GLU A 158 -9.59 -4.67 42.74
C GLU A 158 -10.20 -3.28 42.43
N LEU A 159 -9.42 -2.35 41.86
CA LEU A 159 -9.92 -1.05 41.46
C LEU A 159 -10.72 -1.13 40.16
N PRO A 160 -11.77 -0.30 39.98
CA PRO A 160 -12.41 -0.13 38.69
C PRO A 160 -11.38 0.22 37.61
N VAL A 161 -11.55 -0.32 36.40
CA VAL A 161 -10.61 -0.17 35.27
C VAL A 161 -10.24 1.29 34.99
N ASP A 162 -11.19 2.22 35.16
CA ASP A 162 -10.96 3.66 34.96
C ASP A 162 -10.16 4.34 36.07
N LYS A 163 -9.96 3.69 37.22
CA LYS A 163 -9.17 4.17 38.36
C LYS A 163 -7.77 3.56 38.44
N ARG A 164 -7.52 2.47 37.71
CA ARG A 164 -6.19 1.86 37.62
C ARG A 164 -5.20 2.79 36.91
N HIS A 165 -3.95 2.66 37.29
CA HIS A 165 -2.79 3.27 36.70
C HIS A 165 -2.29 2.44 35.53
N TYR A 166 -1.98 3.12 34.43
CA TYR A 166 -1.40 2.51 33.25
C TYR A 166 -0.22 3.35 32.80
N SER A 167 0.89 2.68 32.51
CA SER A 167 2.08 3.35 31.98
C SER A 167 1.79 4.06 30.65
N GLU A 168 2.67 4.97 30.23
CA GLU A 168 2.58 5.57 28.90
C GLU A 168 2.56 4.51 27.79
N ARG A 169 3.35 3.44 27.94
CA ARG A 169 3.45 2.34 26.98
C ARG A 169 2.15 1.57 26.85
N ILE A 170 1.49 1.21 27.96
CA ILE A 170 0.19 0.52 27.94
C ILE A 170 -0.88 1.42 27.29
N ARG A 171 -0.93 2.69 27.71
CA ARG A 171 -1.90 3.67 27.17
C ARG A 171 -1.71 3.89 25.68
N GLU A 172 -0.47 3.93 25.20
CA GLU A 172 -0.14 4.10 23.77
C GLU A 172 -0.60 2.90 22.94
N ARG A 173 -0.25 1.67 23.34
CA ARG A 173 -0.70 0.45 22.64
C ARG A 173 -2.24 0.39 22.55
N PHE A 174 -2.91 0.70 23.66
CA PHE A 174 -4.37 0.76 23.69
C PHE A 174 -4.95 1.76 22.68
N ILE A 175 -4.46 3.00 22.62
CA ILE A 175 -5.03 3.97 21.68
C ILE A 175 -4.75 3.61 20.22
N MET A 176 -3.61 2.95 19.95
CA MET A 176 -3.23 2.50 18.61
C MET A 176 -4.11 1.35 18.11
N GLN A 177 -4.53 0.44 18.99
CA GLN A 177 -5.48 -0.63 18.65
C GLN A 177 -6.80 -0.08 18.08
N TYR A 178 -7.21 1.10 18.56
CA TYR A 178 -8.42 1.80 18.12
C TYR A 178 -8.12 2.99 17.17
N ASP A 179 -6.94 3.06 16.56
CA ASP A 179 -6.65 3.95 15.42
C ASP A 179 -7.27 3.43 14.12
N ASN A 180 -8.49 2.89 14.25
CA ASN A 180 -9.34 2.40 13.19
C ASN A 180 -10.77 2.82 13.53
N GLU A 181 -11.38 3.63 12.68
CA GLU A 181 -12.70 4.20 12.91
C GLU A 181 -13.79 3.13 13.09
N VAL A 182 -13.66 1.99 12.41
CA VAL A 182 -14.63 0.90 12.51
C VAL A 182 -14.56 0.25 13.88
N LEU A 183 -13.36 -0.10 14.34
CA LEU A 183 -13.16 -0.72 15.65
C LEU A 183 -13.57 0.24 16.78
N LEU A 184 -13.19 1.52 16.69
CA LEU A 184 -13.54 2.51 17.70
C LEU A 184 -15.06 2.75 17.76
N LYS A 185 -15.74 2.75 16.62
CA LYS A 185 -17.20 2.90 16.55
C LYS A 185 -17.94 1.70 17.15
N ASP A 186 -17.46 0.49 16.92
CA ASP A 186 -18.10 -0.74 17.38
C ASP A 186 -17.79 -1.06 18.86
N SER A 187 -16.82 -0.37 19.47
CA SER A 187 -16.51 -0.49 20.90
C SER A 187 -17.65 -0.02 21.81
N ASP A 188 -17.56 -0.32 23.11
CA ASP A 188 -18.50 0.17 24.12
C ASP A 188 -18.19 1.62 24.57
N ASP A 189 -19.08 2.19 25.39
CA ASP A 189 -18.95 3.57 25.86
C ASP A 189 -17.78 3.78 26.85
N ASP A 190 -17.39 2.75 27.62
CA ASP A 190 -16.25 2.83 28.54
C ASP A 190 -14.94 2.83 27.77
N THR A 191 -14.80 1.95 26.78
CA THR A 191 -13.66 1.92 25.87
C THR A 191 -13.45 3.26 25.19
N ARG A 192 -14.51 3.86 24.61
CA ARG A 192 -14.42 5.21 24.02
C ARG A 192 -14.02 6.30 25.01
N ARG A 193 -14.50 6.22 26.26
CA ARG A 193 -14.14 7.17 27.32
C ARG A 193 -12.66 7.07 27.68
N LEU A 194 -12.16 5.85 27.88
CA LEU A 194 -10.75 5.59 28.17
C LEU A 194 -9.86 6.00 27.01
N TRP A 195 -10.25 5.67 25.78
CA TRP A 195 -9.50 6.02 24.57
C TRP A 195 -9.34 7.52 24.43
N ARG A 196 -10.43 8.28 24.67
CA ARG A 196 -10.36 9.74 24.71
C ARG A 196 -9.37 10.23 25.76
N ARG A 197 -9.53 9.77 27.01
CA ARG A 197 -8.69 10.20 28.14
C ARG A 197 -7.22 9.95 27.87
N PHE A 198 -6.87 8.72 27.51
CA PHE A 198 -5.48 8.34 27.25
C PHE A 198 -4.90 9.07 26.04
N THR A 199 -5.68 9.27 24.98
CA THR A 199 -5.25 10.08 23.84
C THR A 199 -4.95 11.52 24.27
N ASP A 200 -5.84 12.15 25.05
CA ASP A 200 -5.66 13.52 25.52
C ASP A 200 -4.44 13.66 26.45
N GLU A 201 -4.27 12.77 27.42
CA GLU A 201 -3.13 12.75 28.34
C GLU A 201 -1.81 12.50 27.60
N LEU A 202 -1.77 11.55 26.67
CA LEU A 202 -0.56 11.25 25.88
C LEU A 202 -0.19 12.41 24.94
N VAL A 203 -1.17 13.17 24.45
CA VAL A 203 -0.91 14.42 23.70
C VAL A 203 -0.24 15.47 24.58
N GLU A 204 -0.67 15.60 25.85
CA GLU A 204 -0.02 16.52 26.81
C GLU A 204 1.43 16.11 27.12
N LEU A 205 1.72 14.81 27.07
CA LEU A 205 3.06 14.24 27.24
C LEU A 205 3.92 14.33 25.97
N GLY A 206 3.37 14.79 24.84
CA GLY A 206 4.10 14.91 23.58
C GLY A 206 4.27 13.58 22.83
N ASN A 207 3.44 12.57 23.12
CA ASN A 207 3.51 11.28 22.43
C ASN A 207 3.10 11.45 20.93
N PRO A 208 3.98 11.07 19.97
CA PRO A 208 3.73 11.33 18.56
C PRO A 208 2.54 10.55 18.00
N ASN A 209 2.29 9.32 18.46
CA ASN A 209 1.17 8.50 18.02
C ASN A 209 -0.16 9.10 18.49
N ALA A 210 -0.26 9.52 19.75
CA ALA A 210 -1.43 10.19 20.28
C ALA A 210 -1.72 11.53 19.58
N ILE A 211 -0.67 12.33 19.30
CA ILE A 211 -0.79 13.57 18.53
C ILE A 211 -1.33 13.28 17.13
N ARG A 212 -0.81 12.25 16.44
CA ARG A 212 -1.28 11.83 15.12
C ARG A 212 -2.75 11.40 15.16
N ILE A 213 -3.09 10.49 16.06
CA ILE A 213 -4.45 9.96 16.24
C ILE A 213 -5.44 11.11 16.47
N LYS A 214 -5.18 11.98 17.44
CA LYS A 214 -6.05 13.12 17.74
C LYS A 214 -6.12 14.11 16.59
N ALA A 215 -5.01 14.39 15.91
CA ALA A 215 -4.96 15.30 14.77
C ALA A 215 -5.91 14.88 13.64
N TYR A 216 -5.90 13.60 13.26
CA TYR A 216 -6.75 13.06 12.19
C TYR A 216 -8.19 12.83 12.65
N ALA A 217 -8.40 12.42 13.91
CA ALA A 217 -9.73 12.36 14.50
C ALA A 217 -10.42 13.74 14.50
N CYS A 218 -9.69 14.81 14.83
CA CYS A 218 -10.21 16.18 14.73
C CYS A 218 -10.34 16.68 13.27
N TYR A 219 -9.56 16.16 12.32
CA TYR A 219 -9.62 16.62 10.92
C TYR A 219 -10.98 16.29 10.26
N GLY A 220 -11.41 15.03 10.36
CA GLY A 220 -12.68 14.55 9.81
C GLY A 220 -13.83 14.50 10.82
N GLY A 221 -13.51 14.43 12.11
CA GLY A 221 -14.42 13.97 13.15
C GLY A 221 -14.49 12.44 13.19
N ASN A 222 -14.80 11.91 14.37
CA ASN A 222 -15.15 10.51 14.61
C ASN A 222 -16.19 10.37 15.73
N VAL A 223 -16.44 9.14 16.17
CA VAL A 223 -17.36 8.84 17.29
C VAL A 223 -16.97 9.51 18.62
N VAL A 224 -15.70 9.86 18.83
CA VAL A 224 -15.18 10.44 20.08
C VAL A 224 -14.96 11.96 19.99
N TYR A 225 -14.29 12.41 18.94
CA TYR A 225 -13.93 13.80 18.66
C TYR A 225 -14.80 14.33 17.52
N LYS A 226 -15.38 15.52 17.73
CA LYS A 226 -16.00 16.25 16.63
C LYS A 226 -14.92 16.77 15.69
N CYS A 227 -15.31 17.03 14.45
CA CYS A 227 -14.46 17.77 13.52
C CYS A 227 -14.10 19.14 14.13
N ASP A 228 -12.81 19.39 14.27
CA ASP A 228 -12.18 20.61 14.77
C ASP A 228 -10.90 20.85 13.97
N TRP A 229 -11.01 21.60 12.87
CA TRP A 229 -9.86 21.91 12.03
C TRP A 229 -8.80 22.74 12.73
N LYS A 230 -9.15 23.51 13.76
CA LYS A 230 -8.20 24.35 14.48
C LYS A 230 -7.29 23.49 15.36
N GLU A 231 -7.88 22.57 16.10
CA GLU A 231 -7.10 21.62 16.91
C GLU A 231 -6.31 20.66 16.02
N SER A 232 -6.93 20.17 14.94
CA SER A 232 -6.24 19.37 13.92
C SER A 232 -5.01 20.11 13.37
N ALA A 233 -5.17 21.36 12.92
CA ALA A 233 -4.05 22.14 12.38
C ALA A 233 -2.94 22.38 13.42
N ARG A 234 -3.28 22.61 14.69
CA ARG A 234 -2.29 22.75 15.77
C ARG A 234 -1.47 21.47 15.94
N LEU A 235 -2.11 20.32 16.04
CA LEU A 235 -1.46 19.03 16.24
C LEU A 235 -0.65 18.59 15.00
N LEU A 236 -1.19 18.81 13.80
CA LEU A 236 -0.46 18.56 12.55
C LEU A 236 0.80 19.43 12.44
N ASP A 237 0.77 20.68 12.93
CA ASP A 237 1.95 21.54 12.92
C ASP A 237 3.07 20.98 13.82
N ILE A 238 2.71 20.41 14.97
CA ILE A 238 3.64 19.70 15.86
C ILE A 238 4.22 18.47 15.14
N LEU A 239 3.37 17.63 14.54
CA LEU A 239 3.79 16.39 13.87
C LEU A 239 4.83 16.60 12.78
N TRP A 240 4.64 17.58 11.89
CA TRP A 240 5.62 17.78 10.83
C TRP A 240 6.90 18.45 11.37
N ARG A 241 6.80 19.40 12.31
CA ARG A 241 7.97 20.16 12.81
C ARG A 241 8.86 19.32 13.70
N GLU A 242 8.26 18.56 14.60
CA GLU A 242 8.97 17.90 15.70
C GLU A 242 9.20 16.42 15.40
N HIS A 243 8.34 15.80 14.57
CA HIS A 243 8.40 14.36 14.26
C HIS A 243 8.60 14.06 12.77
N SER A 244 8.83 15.09 11.92
CA SER A 244 9.11 14.92 10.48
C SER A 244 8.02 14.13 9.73
N PHE A 245 6.77 14.17 10.20
CA PHE A 245 5.67 13.43 9.59
C PHE A 245 5.11 14.19 8.37
N GLY A 246 5.64 13.89 7.17
CA GLY A 246 5.32 14.62 5.93
C GLY A 246 3.83 14.67 5.58
N GLN A 247 3.06 13.63 5.92
CA GLN A 247 1.61 13.60 5.69
C GLN A 247 0.86 14.68 6.47
N ALA A 248 1.38 15.12 7.62
CA ALA A 248 0.79 16.24 8.34
C ALA A 248 0.91 17.56 7.56
N ALA A 249 2.03 17.79 6.87
CA ALA A 249 2.19 18.95 6.00
C ALA A 249 1.20 18.90 4.81
N ASN A 250 1.00 17.73 4.19
CA ASN A 250 -0.02 17.56 3.16
C ASN A 250 -1.42 17.93 3.68
N THR A 251 -1.82 17.41 4.83
CA THR A 251 -3.12 17.72 5.45
C THR A 251 -3.26 19.20 5.84
N LEU A 252 -2.21 19.84 6.37
CA LEU A 252 -2.18 21.28 6.61
C LEU A 252 -2.39 22.07 5.32
N GLY A 253 -1.71 21.69 4.24
CA GLY A 253 -1.91 22.28 2.92
C GLY A 253 -3.38 22.28 2.50
N TYR A 254 -4.07 21.15 2.71
CA TYR A 254 -5.51 21.02 2.46
C TYR A 254 -6.38 21.89 3.37
N ILE A 255 -6.06 21.99 4.68
CA ILE A 255 -6.76 22.87 5.63
C ILE A 255 -6.73 24.32 5.13
N TYR A 256 -5.56 24.83 4.76
CA TYR A 256 -5.42 26.20 4.28
C TYR A 256 -5.97 26.42 2.87
N TYR A 257 -5.78 25.44 1.96
CA TYR A 257 -6.24 25.53 0.57
C TYR A 257 -7.76 25.63 0.45
N TYR A 258 -8.50 24.97 1.35
CA TYR A 258 -9.96 25.03 1.40
C TYR A 258 -10.50 26.05 2.42
N GLY A 259 -9.64 26.87 3.03
CA GLY A 259 -10.06 27.93 3.95
C GLY A 259 -10.72 27.43 5.23
N ARG A 260 -10.37 26.22 5.69
CA ARG A 260 -11.08 25.54 6.79
C ARG A 260 -10.93 26.21 8.16
N LEU A 261 -9.92 27.07 8.34
CA LEU A 261 -9.72 27.83 9.58
C LEU A 261 -10.37 29.21 9.56
N ASP A 262 -10.81 29.65 8.39
CA ASP A 262 -11.42 30.96 8.20
C ASP A 262 -12.95 30.82 8.33
N PRO A 263 -13.62 31.65 9.16
CA PRO A 263 -15.08 31.55 9.34
C PRO A 263 -15.89 31.76 8.06
N ASP A 264 -15.36 32.52 7.09
CA ASP A 264 -15.98 32.76 5.79
C ASP A 264 -15.52 31.74 4.74
N GLY A 265 -14.74 30.74 5.14
CA GLY A 265 -14.20 29.70 4.27
C GLY A 265 -13.14 30.22 3.29
N LYS A 266 -12.50 31.36 3.60
CA LYS A 266 -11.52 31.97 2.71
C LYS A 266 -10.19 31.19 2.72
N PRO A 267 -9.70 30.71 1.55
CA PRO A 267 -8.41 30.05 1.47
C PRO A 267 -7.22 30.95 1.82
N ASP A 268 -6.23 30.37 2.50
CA ASP A 268 -4.90 30.95 2.67
C ASP A 268 -3.94 30.23 1.72
N TYR A 269 -3.86 30.74 0.48
CA TYR A 269 -3.03 30.11 -0.55
C TYR A 269 -1.52 30.23 -0.29
N GLU A 270 -1.07 31.21 0.49
CA GLU A 270 0.34 31.32 0.86
C GLU A 270 0.74 30.16 1.77
N LYS A 271 -0.03 29.92 2.83
CA LYS A 271 0.21 28.77 3.72
C LYS A 271 -0.03 27.45 3.02
N ALA A 272 -1.06 27.34 2.18
CA ALA A 272 -1.29 26.13 1.40
C ALA A 272 -0.08 25.79 0.52
N PHE A 273 0.49 26.80 -0.17
CA PHE A 273 1.68 26.61 -1.00
C PHE A 273 2.89 26.17 -0.17
N PHE A 274 3.11 26.81 0.98
CA PHE A 274 4.19 26.43 1.90
C PHE A 274 4.09 24.97 2.33
N TYR A 275 2.94 24.55 2.83
CA TYR A 275 2.75 23.19 3.35
C TYR A 275 2.74 22.11 2.26
N PHE A 276 2.14 22.39 1.09
CA PHE A 276 2.26 21.47 -0.04
C PHE A 276 3.70 21.39 -0.59
N SER A 277 4.50 22.46 -0.48
CA SER A 277 5.93 22.40 -0.84
C SER A 277 6.70 21.44 0.07
N ILE A 278 6.39 21.45 1.38
CA ILE A 278 6.94 20.48 2.34
C ILE A 278 6.48 19.07 1.99
N GLY A 279 5.17 18.83 1.88
CA GLY A 279 4.65 17.49 1.54
C GLY A 279 5.21 16.94 0.22
N SER A 280 5.37 17.81 -0.79
CA SER A 280 6.00 17.47 -2.06
C SER A 280 7.47 17.04 -1.89
N THR A 281 8.20 17.67 -0.97
CA THR A 281 9.60 17.33 -0.65
C THR A 281 9.69 15.95 0.02
N TYR A 282 8.68 15.56 0.80
CA TYR A 282 8.51 14.19 1.33
C TYR A 282 8.02 13.18 0.28
N GLY A 283 7.83 13.60 -0.97
CA GLY A 283 7.43 12.72 -2.05
C GLY A 283 5.92 12.53 -2.23
N ILE A 284 5.10 13.14 -1.38
CA ILE A 284 3.63 12.98 -1.36
C ILE A 284 3.02 13.47 -2.67
N VAL A 285 2.30 12.58 -3.37
CA VAL A 285 1.77 12.82 -4.71
C VAL A 285 0.68 13.89 -4.68
N GLU A 286 -0.16 13.89 -3.65
CA GLU A 286 -1.24 14.85 -3.50
C GLU A 286 -0.74 16.27 -3.34
N SER A 287 0.30 16.45 -2.54
CA SER A 287 0.98 17.72 -2.41
C SER A 287 1.55 18.21 -3.75
N LYS A 288 2.18 17.32 -4.53
CA LYS A 288 2.73 17.66 -5.85
C LYS A 288 1.64 18.09 -6.84
N TYR A 289 0.54 17.34 -6.98
CA TYR A 289 -0.52 17.76 -7.90
C TYR A 289 -1.26 19.00 -7.41
N LYS A 290 -1.31 19.27 -6.10
CA LYS A 290 -1.89 20.51 -5.56
C LYS A 290 -1.03 21.72 -5.87
N LEU A 291 0.29 21.62 -5.79
CA LEU A 291 1.18 22.66 -6.28
C LEU A 291 0.96 22.92 -7.78
N ALA A 292 0.82 21.84 -8.58
CA ALA A 292 0.51 21.98 -10.00
C ALA A 292 -0.84 22.69 -10.24
N ASP A 293 -1.89 22.35 -9.47
CA ASP A 293 -3.19 23.03 -9.51
C ASP A 293 -3.03 24.53 -9.19
N MET A 294 -2.19 24.88 -8.20
CA MET A 294 -1.93 26.26 -7.79
C MET A 294 -1.18 27.05 -8.87
N PHE A 295 -0.16 26.46 -9.50
CA PHE A 295 0.52 27.06 -10.66
C PHE A 295 -0.43 27.25 -11.84
N ALA A 296 -1.30 26.29 -12.13
CA ALA A 296 -2.26 26.41 -13.24
C ALA A 296 -3.27 27.55 -13.03
N LYS A 297 -3.63 27.83 -11.77
CA LYS A 297 -4.63 28.85 -11.39
C LYS A 297 -4.04 30.20 -11.01
N GLY A 298 -2.73 30.27 -10.76
CA GLY A 298 -2.09 31.47 -10.21
C GLY A 298 -2.51 31.74 -8.75
N GLN A 299 -2.69 30.69 -7.96
CA GLN A 299 -3.04 30.81 -6.53
C GLN A 299 -1.77 31.02 -5.71
N TYR A 300 -1.59 32.21 -5.15
CA TYR A 300 -0.36 32.72 -4.48
C TYR A 300 0.85 32.90 -5.41
N VAL A 301 1.08 31.98 -6.34
CA VAL A 301 2.15 32.04 -7.34
C VAL A 301 1.69 32.64 -8.67
N ALA A 302 2.65 33.09 -9.49
CA ALA A 302 2.37 33.48 -10.87
C ALA A 302 1.82 32.28 -11.66
N ARG A 303 0.77 32.52 -12.46
CA ARG A 303 0.16 31.47 -13.28
C ARG A 303 1.17 30.89 -14.27
N ASN A 304 1.39 29.58 -14.23
CA ASN A 304 2.31 28.87 -15.11
C ASN A 304 1.75 27.50 -15.52
N ASN A 305 1.00 27.47 -16.62
CA ASN A 305 0.38 26.25 -17.14
C ASN A 305 1.40 25.22 -17.66
N ASN A 306 2.56 25.65 -18.14
CA ASN A 306 3.59 24.76 -18.65
C ASN A 306 4.23 23.97 -17.51
N LEU A 307 4.61 24.66 -16.43
CA LEU A 307 5.12 24.01 -15.22
C LEU A 307 4.10 23.05 -14.62
N ALA A 308 2.84 23.50 -14.46
CA ALA A 308 1.77 22.64 -13.97
C ALA A 308 1.61 21.38 -14.81
N ARG A 309 1.61 21.51 -16.15
CA ARG A 309 1.53 20.37 -17.07
C ARG A 309 2.70 19.41 -16.87
N SER A 310 3.94 19.91 -16.84
CA SER A 310 5.12 19.05 -16.65
C SER A 310 5.09 18.31 -15.31
N MET A 311 4.62 18.96 -14.24
CA MET A 311 4.45 18.30 -12.93
C MET A 311 3.42 17.16 -13.00
N ILE A 312 2.24 17.40 -13.59
CA ILE A 312 1.21 16.36 -13.72
C ILE A 312 1.67 15.24 -14.65
N GLN A 313 2.39 15.54 -15.74
CA GLN A 313 2.94 14.53 -16.64
C GLN A 313 3.93 13.59 -15.95
N ASN A 314 4.83 14.14 -15.13
CA ASN A 314 5.77 13.34 -14.35
C ASN A 314 5.03 12.44 -13.35
N LEU A 315 4.08 13.00 -12.60
CA LEU A 315 3.25 12.22 -11.68
C LEU A 315 2.49 11.11 -12.41
N TYR A 316 1.94 11.40 -13.59
CA TYR A 316 1.20 10.43 -14.37
C TYR A 316 2.06 9.22 -14.73
N SER A 317 3.30 9.45 -15.16
CA SER A 317 4.25 8.38 -15.43
C SER A 317 4.50 7.50 -14.20
N ASP A 318 4.74 8.11 -13.03
CA ASP A 318 5.02 7.37 -11.80
C ASP A 318 3.80 6.57 -11.31
N THR A 319 2.64 7.22 -11.19
CA THR A 319 1.40 6.57 -10.70
C THR A 319 0.89 5.52 -11.67
N LYS A 320 1.12 5.69 -12.98
CA LYS A 320 0.74 4.67 -13.97
C LYS A 320 1.53 3.38 -13.77
N VAL A 321 2.83 3.49 -13.51
CA VAL A 321 3.68 2.32 -13.27
C VAL A 321 3.27 1.59 -12.00
N GLN A 322 2.95 2.33 -10.93
CA GLN A 322 2.43 1.75 -9.67
C GLN A 322 1.12 1.00 -9.92
N PHE A 323 0.15 1.64 -10.57
CA PHE A 323 -1.15 1.05 -10.89
C PHE A 323 -1.04 -0.21 -11.75
N GLU A 324 -0.25 -0.15 -12.82
CA GLU A 324 0.00 -1.32 -13.66
C GLU A 324 0.71 -2.42 -12.87
N GLY A 325 1.55 -2.03 -11.90
CA GLY A 325 2.22 -2.87 -10.90
C GLY A 325 1.30 -3.55 -9.88
N GLY A 326 0.01 -3.23 -9.88
CA GLY A 326 -0.98 -3.81 -8.96
C GLY A 326 -1.27 -2.97 -7.72
N ASP A 327 -0.64 -1.81 -7.57
CA ASP A 327 -0.99 -0.82 -6.55
C ASP A 327 -2.20 0.01 -7.01
N TYR A 328 -3.40 -0.51 -6.74
CA TYR A 328 -4.65 0.16 -7.10
C TYR A 328 -5.05 1.27 -6.12
N GLY A 329 -4.36 1.39 -4.97
CA GLY A 329 -4.54 2.47 -4.00
C GLY A 329 -3.87 3.78 -4.42
N CYS A 330 -2.95 3.74 -5.39
CA CYS A 330 -2.21 4.92 -5.84
C CYS A 330 -3.08 6.04 -6.45
N ASP A 331 -2.50 7.23 -6.58
CA ASP A 331 -3.16 8.45 -7.08
C ASP A 331 -3.40 8.52 -8.59
N LEU A 332 -3.31 7.39 -9.32
CA LEU A 332 -3.47 7.42 -10.79
C LEU A 332 -4.82 8.01 -11.21
N ALA A 333 -5.90 7.72 -10.49
CA ALA A 333 -7.22 8.27 -10.80
C ALA A 333 -7.22 9.81 -10.79
N ASP A 334 -6.69 10.40 -9.72
CA ASP A 334 -6.61 11.84 -9.49
C ASP A 334 -5.66 12.55 -10.46
N VAL A 335 -4.56 11.90 -10.80
CA VAL A 335 -3.55 12.41 -11.73
C VAL A 335 -4.02 12.30 -13.18
N ALA A 336 -4.61 11.18 -13.58
CA ALA A 336 -5.19 10.98 -14.92
C ALA A 336 -6.39 11.91 -15.14
N PHE A 337 -7.22 12.16 -14.12
CA PHE A 337 -8.29 13.15 -14.21
C PHE A 337 -7.75 14.55 -14.52
N ARG A 338 -6.63 14.95 -13.91
CA ARG A 338 -5.94 16.22 -14.19
C ARG A 338 -5.34 16.26 -15.59
N MET A 339 -4.73 15.17 -16.06
CA MET A 339 -4.28 15.05 -17.45
C MET A 339 -5.46 15.27 -18.42
N GLY A 340 -6.61 14.64 -18.16
CA GLY A 340 -7.83 14.83 -18.94
C GLY A 340 -8.27 16.29 -19.00
N LYS A 341 -8.30 16.98 -17.86
CA LYS A 341 -8.62 18.41 -17.79
C LYS A 341 -7.64 19.29 -18.55
N LEU A 342 -6.33 19.03 -18.42
CA LEU A 342 -5.29 19.78 -19.13
C LEU A 342 -5.47 19.66 -20.65
N HIS A 343 -5.72 18.46 -21.16
CA HIS A 343 -5.92 18.23 -22.59
C HIS A 343 -7.23 18.83 -23.12
N ARG A 344 -8.29 18.82 -22.33
CA ARG A 344 -9.53 19.53 -22.66
C ARG A 344 -9.30 21.03 -22.73
N ASP A 345 -8.59 21.60 -21.76
CA ASP A 345 -8.30 23.04 -21.74
C ASP A 345 -7.39 23.44 -22.91
N ILE A 346 -6.45 22.58 -23.33
CA ILE A 346 -5.68 22.77 -24.58
C ILE A 346 -6.63 22.80 -25.79
N SER A 347 -7.50 21.80 -25.93
CA SER A 347 -8.46 21.72 -27.04
C SER A 347 -9.29 23.00 -27.18
N MET A 348 -9.78 23.54 -26.07
CA MET A 348 -10.61 24.75 -26.05
C MET A 348 -9.87 26.03 -26.48
N ASN A 349 -8.54 26.05 -26.36
CA ASN A 349 -7.71 27.21 -26.70
C ASN A 349 -6.94 27.03 -28.01
N GLU A 350 -7.06 25.87 -28.65
CA GLU A 350 -6.38 25.55 -29.91
C GLU A 350 -7.14 26.12 -31.11
N ILE A 351 -6.41 26.75 -32.02
CA ILE A 351 -6.96 27.40 -33.22
C ILE A 351 -7.06 26.38 -34.36
N ASP A 352 -6.11 25.45 -34.47
CA ASP A 352 -6.15 24.40 -35.48
C ASP A 352 -7.21 23.33 -35.12
N PRO A 353 -8.27 23.14 -35.95
CA PRO A 353 -9.31 22.15 -35.68
C PRO A 353 -8.78 20.72 -35.53
N ALA A 354 -7.70 20.36 -36.25
CA ALA A 354 -7.12 19.02 -36.16
C ALA A 354 -6.41 18.81 -34.82
N ALA A 355 -5.55 19.74 -34.42
CA ALA A 355 -4.89 19.73 -33.12
C ALA A 355 -5.89 19.82 -31.95
N SER A 356 -6.96 20.61 -32.10
CA SER A 356 -8.04 20.71 -31.11
C SER A 356 -8.74 19.36 -30.92
N LYS A 357 -9.12 18.70 -32.02
CA LYS A 357 -9.75 17.37 -31.99
C LYS A 357 -8.84 16.33 -31.36
N GLY A 358 -7.55 16.31 -31.73
CA GLY A 358 -6.57 15.39 -31.15
C GLY A 358 -6.38 15.59 -29.65
N SER A 359 -6.38 16.85 -29.18
CA SER A 359 -6.31 17.16 -27.75
C SER A 359 -7.55 16.69 -27.00
N LEU A 360 -8.75 16.82 -27.59
CA LEU A 360 -9.98 16.33 -26.99
C LEU A 360 -10.01 14.80 -26.92
N GLU A 361 -9.48 14.10 -27.93
CA GLU A 361 -9.35 12.64 -27.94
C GLU A 361 -8.40 12.15 -26.84
N LEU A 362 -7.25 12.82 -26.64
CA LEU A 362 -6.36 12.56 -25.52
C LEU A 362 -7.03 12.82 -24.17
N ALA A 363 -7.81 13.90 -24.05
CA ALA A 363 -8.56 14.21 -22.85
C ALA A 363 -9.49 13.03 -22.48
N LYS A 364 -10.22 12.49 -23.46
CA LYS A 364 -11.07 11.31 -23.27
C LYS A 364 -10.27 10.09 -22.83
N CYS A 365 -9.11 9.85 -23.44
CA CYS A 365 -8.26 8.71 -23.08
C CYS A 365 -7.84 8.76 -21.60
N TYR A 366 -7.35 9.90 -21.13
CA TYR A 366 -6.96 10.06 -19.73
C TYR A 366 -8.15 9.95 -18.78
N LEU A 367 -9.34 10.41 -19.17
CA LEU A 367 -10.55 10.27 -18.35
C LEU A 367 -11.04 8.82 -18.27
N LEU A 368 -10.87 8.02 -19.33
CA LEU A 368 -11.14 6.57 -19.30
C LEU A 368 -10.15 5.84 -18.38
N ILE A 369 -8.88 6.24 -18.40
CA ILE A 369 -7.88 5.72 -17.44
C ILE A 369 -8.26 6.11 -16.01
N ALA A 370 -8.60 7.37 -15.78
CA ALA A 370 -9.03 7.86 -14.46
C ALA A 370 -10.24 7.07 -13.96
N ARG A 371 -11.18 6.76 -14.86
CA ARG A 371 -12.37 5.96 -14.56
C ARG A 371 -12.03 4.53 -14.15
N LEU A 372 -11.21 3.83 -14.92
CA LEU A 372 -10.77 2.49 -14.55
C LEU A 372 -10.02 2.50 -13.21
N ALA A 373 -9.12 3.47 -13.02
CA ALA A 373 -8.32 3.57 -11.80
C ALA A 373 -9.17 3.81 -10.55
N ILE A 374 -10.16 4.71 -10.60
CA ILE A 374 -11.05 4.94 -9.46
C ILE A 374 -11.95 3.75 -9.17
N ASP A 375 -12.44 3.06 -10.21
CA ASP A 375 -13.29 1.89 -10.03
C ASP A 375 -12.49 0.74 -9.37
N MET A 376 -11.23 0.53 -9.78
CA MET A 376 -10.34 -0.46 -9.14
C MET A 376 -9.92 -0.06 -7.72
N ARG A 377 -9.66 1.23 -7.46
CA ARG A 377 -9.38 1.73 -6.11
C ARG A 377 -10.56 1.47 -5.17
N ILE A 378 -11.79 1.78 -5.58
CA ILE A 378 -13.00 1.51 -4.80
C ILE A 378 -13.18 0.01 -4.51
N GLU A 379 -12.84 -0.86 -5.45
CA GLU A 379 -12.97 -2.32 -5.30
C GLU A 379 -11.94 -2.91 -4.32
N HIS A 380 -10.72 -2.36 -4.29
CA HIS A 380 -9.59 -2.96 -3.56
C HIS A 380 -9.13 -2.17 -2.33
N ASP A 381 -9.28 -0.86 -2.31
CA ASP A 381 -8.71 0.07 -1.33
C ASP A 381 -9.59 1.34 -1.19
N TYR A 382 -10.85 1.13 -0.78
CA TYR A 382 -11.83 2.21 -0.72
C TYR A 382 -11.38 3.35 0.21
N ALA A 383 -11.20 4.55 -0.35
CA ALA A 383 -10.91 5.76 0.41
C ALA A 383 -12.13 6.69 0.54
N TYR A 384 -12.22 7.39 1.67
CA TYR A 384 -13.25 8.40 1.88
C TYR A 384 -13.21 9.48 0.80
N GLY A 385 -14.31 9.67 0.09
CA GLY A 385 -14.46 10.67 -0.97
C GLY A 385 -14.29 10.13 -2.40
N ASP A 386 -13.92 8.86 -2.56
CA ASP A 386 -13.72 8.24 -3.87
C ASP A 386 -14.97 8.24 -4.76
N GLU A 387 -16.14 8.09 -4.14
CA GLU A 387 -17.43 8.24 -4.82
C GLU A 387 -17.56 9.61 -5.50
N LYS A 388 -17.16 10.67 -4.80
CA LYS A 388 -17.22 12.03 -5.36
C LYS A 388 -16.18 12.23 -6.46
N VAL A 389 -15.00 11.63 -6.34
CA VAL A 389 -13.97 11.63 -7.39
C VAL A 389 -14.50 10.93 -8.64
N ARG A 390 -15.12 9.76 -8.46
CA ARG A 390 -15.75 8.97 -9.51
C ARG A 390 -16.85 9.74 -10.26
N ASP A 391 -17.70 10.46 -9.54
CA ASP A 391 -18.73 11.33 -10.12
C ASP A 391 -18.13 12.47 -10.95
N ASN A 392 -17.11 13.15 -10.43
CA ASN A 392 -16.45 14.25 -11.14
C ASN A 392 -15.78 13.76 -12.43
N ILE A 393 -15.17 12.56 -12.40
CA ILE A 393 -14.60 11.91 -13.58
C ILE A 393 -15.69 11.64 -14.62
N ASN A 394 -16.81 11.05 -14.20
CA ASN A 394 -17.94 10.75 -15.08
C ASN A 394 -18.53 11.98 -15.74
N GLU A 395 -18.77 13.03 -14.96
CA GLU A 395 -19.31 14.29 -15.47
C GLU A 395 -18.38 14.90 -16.53
N MET A 396 -17.08 14.87 -16.29
CA MET A 396 -16.09 15.36 -17.26
C MET A 396 -16.02 14.47 -18.50
N LEU A 397 -16.02 13.15 -18.32
CA LEU A 397 -15.97 12.18 -19.41
C LEU A 397 -17.20 12.33 -20.32
N ALA A 398 -18.39 12.53 -19.76
CA ALA A 398 -19.60 12.80 -20.52
C ALA A 398 -19.47 14.06 -21.37
N ARG A 399 -18.98 15.16 -20.79
CA ARG A 399 -18.74 16.43 -21.51
C ARG A 399 -17.72 16.29 -22.63
N VAL A 400 -16.59 15.63 -22.38
CA VAL A 400 -15.52 15.45 -23.37
C VAL A 400 -15.93 14.47 -24.48
N SER A 401 -16.81 13.51 -24.17
CA SER A 401 -17.31 12.54 -25.14
C SER A 401 -18.39 13.10 -26.06
N GLU A 402 -18.98 14.25 -25.73
CA GLU A 402 -20.02 14.89 -26.56
C GLU A 402 -19.47 15.23 -27.95
N GLY A 403 -20.11 14.70 -28.99
CA GLY A 403 -19.69 14.90 -30.38
C GLY A 403 -18.45 14.11 -30.81
N GLN A 404 -17.84 13.30 -29.94
CA GLN A 404 -16.73 12.43 -30.31
C GLN A 404 -17.22 11.11 -30.93
N PRO A 405 -16.44 10.50 -31.84
CA PRO A 405 -16.77 9.20 -32.40
C PRO A 405 -16.87 8.12 -31.32
N THR A 406 -18.02 7.44 -31.28
CA THR A 406 -18.24 6.24 -30.47
C THR A 406 -18.91 5.17 -31.34
N THR A 407 -18.71 3.90 -30.99
CA THR A 407 -19.33 2.79 -31.71
C THR A 407 -19.75 1.68 -30.76
N ASP A 408 -20.97 1.17 -30.97
CA ASP A 408 -21.46 -0.04 -30.29
C ASP A 408 -21.02 -1.33 -31.02
N LYS A 409 -20.40 -1.19 -32.21
CA LYS A 409 -19.86 -2.33 -32.95
C LYS A 409 -18.72 -3.00 -32.18
N ARG A 410 -18.49 -4.28 -32.45
CA ARG A 410 -17.39 -5.06 -31.85
C ARG A 410 -16.00 -4.71 -32.42
N VAL A 411 -15.96 -4.02 -33.55
CA VAL A 411 -14.73 -3.65 -34.25
C VAL A 411 -14.72 -2.16 -34.56
N TYR A 412 -13.53 -1.57 -34.54
CA TYR A 412 -13.28 -0.19 -34.92
C TYR A 412 -12.17 -0.14 -35.96
N HIS A 413 -12.45 0.56 -37.05
CA HIS A 413 -11.53 0.77 -38.15
C HIS A 413 -10.83 2.12 -37.96
N SER A 414 -9.51 2.12 -37.99
CA SER A 414 -8.67 3.30 -37.81
C SER A 414 -7.58 3.34 -38.87
N PHE A 415 -7.20 4.54 -39.27
CA PHE A 415 -6.05 4.79 -40.15
C PHE A 415 -4.79 5.17 -39.34
N ASN A 416 -4.89 5.09 -38.01
CA ASN A 416 -3.81 5.44 -37.08
C ASN A 416 -3.55 4.31 -36.06
N PRO A 417 -2.34 3.74 -36.03
CA PRO A 417 -1.95 2.67 -35.11
C PRO A 417 -1.51 3.16 -33.71
N ILE A 418 -1.70 4.45 -33.38
CA ILE A 418 -1.18 5.06 -32.13
C ILE A 418 -1.58 4.32 -30.86
N TYR A 419 -2.76 3.70 -30.80
CA TYR A 419 -3.22 2.96 -29.61
C TYR A 419 -2.47 1.65 -29.39
N ALA A 420 -2.15 0.93 -30.47
CA ALA A 420 -1.25 -0.22 -30.40
C ALA A 420 0.15 0.22 -29.94
N MET A 421 0.64 1.36 -30.45
CA MET A 421 1.92 1.91 -30.01
C MET A 421 1.91 2.30 -28.53
N LEU A 422 0.85 2.97 -28.05
CA LEU A 422 0.75 3.39 -26.66
C LEU A 422 0.77 2.18 -25.73
N PHE A 423 0.02 1.11 -26.03
CA PHE A 423 0.06 -0.12 -25.24
C PHE A 423 1.50 -0.68 -25.13
N ILE A 424 2.18 -0.83 -26.27
CA ILE A 424 3.48 -1.51 -26.37
C ILE A 424 4.63 -0.63 -25.88
N ASN A 425 4.60 0.67 -26.14
CA ASN A 425 5.66 1.57 -25.68
C ASN A 425 5.48 1.94 -24.21
N SER A 426 4.28 1.82 -23.65
CA SER A 426 4.04 2.09 -22.24
C SER A 426 4.54 1.00 -21.29
N SER A 427 4.83 -0.21 -21.79
CA SER A 427 5.46 -1.31 -21.03
C SER A 427 6.98 -1.15 -20.86
N ARG A 428 7.57 -0.08 -21.40
CA ARG A 428 9.02 0.18 -21.35
C ARG A 428 9.58 0.41 -19.96
N HIS A 429 8.74 0.81 -19.01
CA HIS A 429 9.19 1.06 -17.64
C HIS A 429 9.64 -0.21 -16.91
N SER A 430 9.27 -1.41 -17.40
CA SER A 430 9.64 -2.70 -16.78
C SER A 430 10.70 -3.50 -17.54
N SER A 431 11.36 -2.93 -18.56
CA SER A 431 12.26 -3.67 -19.48
C SER A 431 11.58 -4.90 -20.11
N SER A 432 10.26 -4.85 -20.24
CA SER A 432 9.46 -6.01 -20.63
C SER A 432 9.45 -6.18 -22.14
N LEU A 433 9.99 -7.31 -22.59
CA LEU A 433 9.79 -7.77 -23.96
C LEU A 433 8.31 -8.07 -24.20
N CYS A 434 7.85 -7.90 -25.43
CA CYS A 434 6.52 -8.33 -25.85
C CYS A 434 6.63 -9.47 -26.85
N ASP A 435 5.84 -10.52 -26.68
CA ASP A 435 5.65 -11.56 -27.67
C ASP A 435 4.65 -11.10 -28.73
N VAL A 436 5.11 -10.99 -29.97
CA VAL A 436 4.26 -10.71 -31.13
C VAL A 436 3.96 -12.02 -31.81
N THR A 437 2.68 -12.34 -31.97
CA THR A 437 2.20 -13.45 -32.79
C THR A 437 1.47 -12.90 -34.02
N ILE A 438 1.92 -13.29 -35.20
CA ILE A 438 1.35 -12.89 -36.50
C ILE A 438 0.53 -14.03 -37.08
N LYS A 439 -0.67 -13.73 -37.58
CA LYS A 439 -1.58 -14.68 -38.23
C LYS A 439 -2.06 -14.16 -39.58
N TYR A 440 -1.70 -14.85 -40.65
CA TYR A 440 -2.16 -14.52 -42.01
C TYR A 440 -3.56 -15.07 -42.28
N TYR A 441 -4.42 -14.25 -42.87
CA TYR A 441 -5.78 -14.64 -43.25
C TYR A 441 -5.92 -14.81 -44.77
N LYS A 442 -6.85 -15.68 -45.19
CA LYS A 442 -7.10 -15.98 -46.61
C LYS A 442 -7.52 -14.77 -47.45
N ASN A 443 -8.04 -13.71 -46.82
CA ASN A 443 -8.47 -12.49 -47.48
C ASN A 443 -7.34 -11.45 -47.63
N GLY A 444 -6.08 -11.81 -47.32
CA GLY A 444 -4.93 -10.91 -47.38
C GLY A 444 -4.72 -10.05 -46.12
N ASN A 445 -5.63 -10.11 -45.14
CA ASN A 445 -5.42 -9.39 -43.87
C ASN A 445 -4.38 -10.09 -43.01
N VAL A 446 -3.73 -9.32 -42.13
CA VAL A 446 -2.74 -9.84 -41.18
C VAL A 446 -3.19 -9.53 -39.75
N GLY A 447 -3.33 -10.55 -38.93
CA GLY A 447 -3.66 -10.43 -37.51
C GLY A 447 -2.42 -10.37 -36.64
N PHE A 448 -2.42 -9.48 -35.67
CA PHE A 448 -1.39 -9.37 -34.65
C PHE A 448 -2.00 -9.62 -33.28
N THR A 449 -1.29 -10.41 -32.48
CA THR A 449 -1.49 -10.47 -31.04
C THR A 449 -0.17 -10.13 -30.38
N VAL A 450 -0.13 -9.05 -29.61
CA VAL A 450 1.05 -8.62 -28.87
C VAL A 450 0.78 -8.86 -27.39
N LYS A 451 1.58 -9.73 -26.76
CA LYS A 451 1.46 -10.11 -25.36
C LYS A 451 2.67 -9.63 -24.58
N LEU A 452 2.46 -8.95 -23.46
CA LEU A 452 3.51 -8.51 -22.55
C LEU A 452 4.11 -9.73 -21.85
N ARG A 453 5.45 -9.83 -21.83
CA ARG A 453 6.14 -10.81 -20.99
C ARG A 453 6.26 -10.27 -19.57
N PRO A 454 6.08 -11.12 -18.54
CA PRO A 454 6.45 -10.76 -17.18
C PRO A 454 7.94 -10.37 -17.12
N SER A 455 8.26 -9.32 -16.40
CA SER A 455 9.66 -8.95 -16.16
C SER A 455 10.31 -9.99 -15.24
N SER A 456 11.57 -10.36 -15.52
CA SER A 456 12.35 -11.27 -14.66
C SER A 456 12.60 -10.71 -13.26
N TYR A 457 12.35 -9.42 -13.04
CA TYR A 457 12.53 -8.71 -11.78
C TYR A 457 11.22 -8.54 -10.99
N GLY A 458 10.18 -9.32 -11.29
CA GLY A 458 8.92 -9.30 -10.51
C GLY A 458 7.95 -8.18 -10.90
N GLY A 459 8.04 -7.64 -12.12
CA GLY A 459 7.07 -6.68 -12.65
C GLY A 459 5.80 -7.36 -13.16
N THR A 460 4.66 -6.67 -13.05
CA THR A 460 3.39 -7.16 -13.60
C THR A 460 3.46 -7.28 -15.12
N SER A 461 2.71 -8.24 -15.66
CA SER A 461 2.60 -8.47 -17.10
C SER A 461 1.42 -7.72 -17.72
N LYS A 462 0.91 -6.64 -17.11
CA LYS A 462 -0.28 -5.92 -17.58
C LYS A 462 0.03 -4.45 -17.87
N ALA A 463 -0.66 -3.89 -18.84
CA ALA A 463 -0.66 -2.46 -19.14
C ALA A 463 -2.07 -1.96 -19.43
N LEU A 464 -2.26 -0.65 -19.29
CA LEU A 464 -3.48 0.05 -19.65
C LEU A 464 -3.64 0.08 -21.17
N MET A 465 -4.76 -0.46 -21.64
CA MET A 465 -5.20 -0.35 -23.02
C MET A 465 -6.44 0.53 -23.07
N VAL A 466 -6.35 1.65 -23.79
CA VAL A 466 -7.46 2.60 -23.94
C VAL A 466 -8.06 2.46 -25.35
N GLN A 467 -9.38 2.36 -25.42
CA GLN A 467 -10.15 2.29 -26.65
C GLN A 467 -11.24 3.38 -26.62
N PRO A 468 -10.91 4.64 -26.98
CA PRO A 468 -11.82 5.77 -26.75
C PRO A 468 -13.10 5.67 -27.58
N TRP A 469 -13.07 4.99 -28.71
CA TRP A 469 -14.26 4.71 -29.55
C TRP A 469 -15.22 3.70 -28.94
N PHE A 470 -14.75 2.81 -28.06
CA PHE A 470 -15.61 1.91 -27.30
C PHE A 470 -15.97 2.47 -25.92
N ASN A 471 -15.47 3.67 -25.56
CA ASN A 471 -15.55 4.25 -24.22
C ASN A 471 -14.98 3.32 -23.14
N GLU A 472 -13.88 2.65 -23.44
CA GLU A 472 -13.30 1.62 -22.56
C GLU A 472 -11.82 1.86 -22.30
N CYS A 473 -11.42 1.53 -21.07
CA CYS A 473 -10.03 1.29 -20.71
C CYS A 473 -9.98 -0.03 -19.95
N VAL A 474 -8.99 -0.86 -20.23
CA VAL A 474 -8.79 -2.15 -19.57
C VAL A 474 -7.34 -2.32 -19.15
N LEU A 475 -7.12 -3.02 -18.04
CA LEU A 475 -5.80 -3.47 -17.61
C LEU A 475 -5.57 -4.90 -18.14
N THR A 476 -4.66 -5.08 -19.10
CA THR A 476 -4.52 -6.33 -19.84
C THR A 476 -3.06 -6.67 -20.16
N ASP A 477 -2.77 -7.95 -20.35
CA ASP A 477 -1.44 -8.45 -20.73
C ASP A 477 -1.26 -8.57 -22.25
N HIS A 478 -2.28 -8.29 -23.05
CA HIS A 478 -2.16 -8.42 -24.50
C HIS A 478 -3.08 -7.47 -25.25
N ILE A 479 -2.73 -7.19 -26.51
CA ILE A 479 -3.56 -6.54 -27.51
C ILE A 479 -3.66 -7.37 -28.77
N SER A 480 -4.83 -7.34 -29.41
CA SER A 480 -5.03 -7.94 -30.73
C SER A 480 -5.68 -6.97 -31.70
N PHE A 481 -5.14 -6.91 -32.91
CA PHE A 481 -5.63 -6.07 -33.99
C PHE A 481 -5.39 -6.75 -35.35
N LYS A 482 -6.06 -6.28 -36.40
CA LYS A 482 -5.83 -6.72 -37.77
C LYS A 482 -5.39 -5.56 -38.64
N LEU A 483 -4.54 -5.83 -39.61
CA LEU A 483 -4.16 -4.90 -40.67
C LEU A 483 -4.82 -5.33 -41.98
N ALA A 484 -5.28 -4.37 -42.76
CA ALA A 484 -5.84 -4.55 -44.09
C ALA A 484 -5.00 -3.83 -45.16
N ASP A 485 -5.14 -4.27 -46.41
CA ASP A 485 -4.36 -3.83 -47.57
C ASP A 485 -2.86 -3.74 -47.29
N VAL A 486 -2.29 -4.86 -46.86
CA VAL A 486 -0.92 -4.90 -46.35
C VAL A 486 0.13 -5.03 -47.45
N ALA A 487 1.31 -4.47 -47.22
CA ALA A 487 2.52 -4.78 -47.95
C ALA A 487 3.67 -5.05 -46.95
N GLU A 488 4.26 -6.25 -47.00
CA GLU A 488 5.34 -6.64 -46.09
C GLU A 488 6.71 -6.25 -46.63
N TYR A 489 7.53 -5.66 -45.77
CA TYR A 489 8.88 -5.22 -46.13
C TYR A 489 9.96 -6.16 -45.59
N TYR A 490 9.77 -6.75 -44.41
CA TYR A 490 10.80 -7.57 -43.77
C TYR A 490 10.23 -8.42 -42.60
N PRO A 491 10.61 -9.69 -42.44
CA PRO A 491 11.09 -10.61 -43.47
C PRO A 491 9.93 -11.05 -44.38
N PRO A 492 10.18 -11.48 -45.63
CA PRO A 492 9.13 -11.89 -46.57
C PRO A 492 8.30 -13.08 -46.06
N GLU A 493 7.03 -13.15 -46.50
CA GLU A 493 6.00 -14.13 -46.11
C GLU A 493 6.56 -15.50 -45.71
N VAL A 494 6.56 -15.76 -44.40
CA VAL A 494 6.71 -17.13 -43.88
C VAL A 494 5.29 -17.62 -43.62
N GLY A 495 4.71 -18.37 -44.57
CA GLY A 495 3.37 -18.92 -44.40
C GLY A 495 3.25 -19.66 -43.06
N GLY A 496 2.24 -19.31 -42.25
CA GLY A 496 2.04 -19.89 -40.92
C GLY A 496 1.82 -18.85 -39.81
N SER A 497 2.13 -19.22 -38.57
CA SER A 497 2.15 -18.29 -37.42
C SER A 497 3.59 -17.95 -37.11
N LEU A 498 3.92 -16.66 -37.03
CA LEU A 498 5.26 -16.19 -36.66
C LEU A 498 5.20 -15.61 -35.23
N THR A 499 6.11 -16.04 -34.35
CA THR A 499 6.24 -15.49 -32.99
C THR A 499 7.65 -14.99 -32.73
N PHE A 500 7.78 -13.74 -32.27
CA PHE A 500 9.08 -13.15 -31.90
C PHE A 500 8.91 -12.11 -30.79
N ALA A 501 10.02 -11.79 -30.13
CA ALA A 501 10.06 -10.82 -29.04
C ALA A 501 10.49 -9.43 -29.53
N ILE A 502 9.77 -8.39 -29.10
CA ILE A 502 10.07 -6.98 -29.42
C ILE A 502 10.24 -6.15 -28.14
N ASP A 503 10.85 -4.98 -28.25
CA ASP A 503 10.90 -3.94 -27.20
C ASP A 503 10.35 -2.58 -27.67
N LYS A 504 9.96 -2.48 -28.94
CA LYS A 504 9.48 -1.25 -29.56
C LYS A 504 8.65 -1.54 -30.79
N ILE A 505 7.62 -0.71 -30.99
CA ILE A 505 7.08 -0.43 -32.32
C ILE A 505 7.36 1.01 -32.69
N GLN A 506 7.88 1.22 -33.88
CA GLN A 506 7.95 2.53 -34.53
C GLN A 506 6.89 2.60 -35.61
N VAL A 507 6.27 3.76 -35.75
CA VAL A 507 5.33 4.02 -36.83
C VAL A 507 5.83 5.20 -37.62
N ARG A 508 5.82 5.05 -38.94
CA ARG A 508 6.18 6.10 -39.90
C ARG A 508 5.15 6.15 -41.01
N GLU A 509 5.09 7.29 -41.68
CA GLU A 509 4.20 7.47 -42.83
C GLU A 509 4.54 6.46 -43.93
N SER A 510 3.50 6.00 -44.62
CA SER A 510 3.62 5.18 -45.82
C SER A 510 4.40 5.93 -46.90
N VAL A 511 5.28 5.21 -47.62
CA VAL A 511 6.01 5.76 -48.77
C VAL A 511 5.12 5.73 -50.04
N LEU A 512 4.01 4.97 -49.99
CA LEU A 512 3.10 4.74 -51.11
C LEU A 512 1.81 5.58 -51.07
N GLY A 513 1.48 6.26 -49.96
CA GLY A 513 0.30 7.12 -49.85
C GLY A 513 -0.49 6.97 -48.54
N ASP A 514 -1.82 6.83 -48.61
CA ASP A 514 -2.80 6.86 -47.50
C ASP A 514 -2.70 5.64 -46.54
N GLY A 515 -1.56 5.46 -45.88
CA GLY A 515 -1.33 4.37 -44.93
C GLY A 515 -0.20 4.63 -43.93
N PHE A 516 0.21 3.60 -43.20
CA PHE A 516 1.28 3.65 -42.21
C PHE A 516 2.17 2.41 -42.28
N VAL A 517 3.43 2.57 -41.89
CA VAL A 517 4.38 1.46 -41.71
C VAL A 517 4.60 1.21 -40.23
N MET A 518 4.45 -0.04 -39.80
CA MET A 518 4.77 -0.51 -38.45
C MET A 518 6.08 -1.29 -38.45
N ASP A 519 7.08 -0.75 -37.76
CA ASP A 519 8.40 -1.34 -37.61
C ASP A 519 8.55 -1.92 -36.20
N PHE A 520 8.61 -3.25 -36.12
CA PHE A 520 8.76 -4.02 -34.89
C PHE A 520 10.24 -4.26 -34.63
N CYS A 521 10.74 -3.70 -33.53
CA CYS A 521 12.18 -3.69 -33.24
C CYS A 521 12.51 -4.43 -31.93
N ARG A 522 13.76 -4.88 -31.84
CA ARG A 522 14.39 -5.35 -30.60
C ARG A 522 15.81 -4.84 -30.53
N GLU A 523 16.15 -4.14 -29.45
CA GLU A 523 17.49 -3.61 -29.17
C GLU A 523 18.00 -2.75 -30.35
N GLY A 524 17.09 -1.99 -30.96
CA GLY A 524 17.36 -1.15 -32.14
C GLY A 524 17.39 -1.89 -33.49
N ASN A 525 17.34 -3.22 -33.49
CA ASN A 525 17.30 -4.02 -34.72
C ASN A 525 15.86 -4.19 -35.21
N LEU A 526 15.63 -3.94 -36.50
CA LEU A 526 14.36 -4.21 -37.16
C LEU A 526 14.16 -5.72 -37.28
N LEU A 527 13.07 -6.23 -36.70
CA LEU A 527 12.70 -7.65 -36.76
C LEU A 527 11.59 -7.90 -37.77
N TYR A 528 10.60 -7.02 -37.81
CA TYR A 528 9.46 -7.12 -38.72
C TYR A 528 9.00 -5.73 -39.17
N SER A 529 8.61 -5.57 -40.44
CA SER A 529 8.12 -4.31 -41.01
C SER A 529 6.97 -4.57 -41.96
N ILE A 530 5.85 -3.88 -41.74
CA ILE A 530 4.62 -4.02 -42.52
C ILE A 530 3.98 -2.67 -42.76
N GLU A 531 3.57 -2.44 -43.99
CA GLU A 531 2.70 -1.33 -44.38
C GLU A 531 1.24 -1.78 -44.36
N ALA A 532 0.35 -0.90 -43.97
CA ALA A 532 -1.09 -1.10 -44.04
C ALA A 532 -1.81 0.22 -44.30
N SER A 533 -2.96 0.15 -44.98
CA SER A 533 -3.86 1.29 -45.11
C SER A 533 -4.70 1.48 -43.84
N GLU A 534 -5.05 0.38 -43.17
CA GLU A 534 -6.03 0.36 -42.09
C GLU A 534 -5.65 -0.62 -40.97
N ILE A 535 -5.93 -0.23 -39.72
CA ILE A 535 -5.88 -1.08 -38.54
C ILE A 535 -7.30 -1.25 -37.95
N VAL A 536 -7.67 -2.51 -37.69
CA VAL A 536 -8.95 -2.90 -37.12
C VAL A 536 -8.76 -3.41 -35.69
N TYR A 537 -9.26 -2.65 -34.72
CA TYR A 537 -9.26 -3.01 -33.31
C TYR A 537 -10.52 -3.80 -32.95
N LYS A 538 -10.37 -4.82 -32.10
CA LYS A 538 -11.50 -5.51 -31.47
C LYS A 538 -11.76 -4.92 -30.07
N ARG A 539 -13.04 -4.84 -29.69
CA ARG A 539 -13.46 -4.48 -28.32
C ARG A 539 -13.04 -5.58 -27.34
N TYR A 540 -12.48 -5.21 -26.18
CA TYR A 540 -12.11 -6.17 -25.14
C TYR A 540 -13.35 -6.70 -24.41
N GLY A 541 -13.25 -7.90 -23.81
CA GLY A 541 -14.33 -8.51 -23.00
C GLY A 541 -15.45 -9.18 -23.80
N HIS A 542 -15.59 -8.90 -25.10
CA HIS A 542 -16.49 -9.65 -25.97
C HIS A 542 -15.80 -10.95 -26.42
N ARG A 543 -15.91 -12.03 -25.63
CA ARG A 543 -15.52 -13.37 -26.13
C ARG A 543 -16.28 -13.62 -27.42
N ASP A 544 -15.56 -13.95 -28.49
CA ASP A 544 -16.12 -14.51 -29.71
C ASP A 544 -16.75 -15.84 -29.29
N GLY A 545 -18.06 -15.82 -29.01
CA GLY A 545 -18.84 -17.04 -28.77
C GLY A 545 -18.82 -17.88 -30.03
N HIS A 546 -17.96 -18.90 -30.02
CA HIS A 546 -18.06 -20.11 -30.83
C HIS A 546 -17.86 -21.31 -29.93
#